data_AF-A0A4Y2RHM1-F1
#
_entry.id   AF-A0A4Y2RHM1-F1
#
_cell.length_a   1.000
_cell.length_b   1.000
_cell.length_c   1.000
_cell.angle_alpha   90.00
_cell.angle_beta   90.00
_cell.angle_gamma   90.00
#
_symmetry.space_group_name_H-M   'P 1'
#
loop_
_entity.id
_entity.type
_entity.pdbx_description
1 polymer ?
#
loop_
_entity_poly.entity_id
_entity_poly.type
_entity_poly.pdbx_seq_one_letter_code
_entity_poly.pdbx_strand_id
1 'polypeptide(L)'
;MAREIFASLLENPEIQLNWIKEHVGYQGNEKADQLAKEAADSVSLPQFLHLSKSHLKYQLTKHLLKEWQESWDDGTTGRPIHDIVPRVSLHSVGWNREEILFFTRHGPFPAYFSRFKIDLTVAVVRRVPRCIMPQSASLPSPGPLRGTSSSGVTGFTTPRYPSV
;
A
#
# COMPACT_ATOMS: atom_id res chain seq x y z
N MET A 1 -30.41 10.92 0.74
CA MET A 1 -30.85 10.32 -0.54
C MET A 1 -31.89 9.21 -0.37
N ALA A 2 -31.55 7.97 0.02
CA ALA A 2 -32.54 6.88 0.09
C ALA A 2 -33.74 7.16 1.02
N ARG A 3 -33.49 7.75 2.19
CA ARG A 3 -34.55 8.15 3.15
C ARG A 3 -35.47 9.24 2.62
N GLU A 4 -34.94 10.19 1.86
CA GLU A 4 -35.74 11.28 1.26
C GLU A 4 -36.68 10.73 0.18
N ILE A 5 -36.19 9.82 -0.68
CA ILE A 5 -37.00 9.19 -1.72
C ILE A 5 -38.17 8.41 -1.09
N PHE A 6 -37.90 7.66 -0.02
CA PHE A 6 -38.95 6.94 0.71
C PHE A 6 -40.00 7.88 1.34
N ALA A 7 -39.57 9.01 1.90
CA ALA A 7 -40.49 10.01 2.45
C ALA A 7 -41.40 10.60 1.37
N SER A 8 -40.84 10.97 0.21
CA SER A 8 -41.61 11.52 -0.91
C SER A 8 -42.62 10.53 -1.51
N LEU A 9 -42.32 9.23 -1.50
CA LEU A 9 -43.25 8.19 -1.94
C LEU A 9 -44.40 7.99 -0.94
N LEU A 10 -44.14 8.14 0.36
CA LEU A 10 -45.19 8.05 1.40
C LEU A 10 -46.16 9.24 1.35
N GLU A 11 -45.68 10.41 0.95
CA GLU A 11 -46.50 11.62 0.80
C GLU A 11 -47.43 11.57 -0.45
N ASN A 12 -47.14 10.69 -1.42
CA ASN A 12 -47.85 10.62 -2.70
C ASN A 12 -48.34 9.19 -2.99
N PRO A 13 -49.46 8.75 -2.37
CA PRO A 13 -49.93 7.36 -2.45
C PRO A 13 -50.42 6.93 -3.84
N GLU A 14 -50.69 7.87 -4.74
CA GLU A 14 -51.12 7.60 -6.13
C GLU A 14 -49.97 7.12 -7.04
N ILE A 15 -48.70 7.25 -6.59
CA ILE A 15 -47.54 6.84 -7.38
C ILE A 15 -47.37 5.32 -7.28
N GLN A 16 -47.62 4.62 -8.38
CA GLN A 16 -47.39 3.19 -8.49
C GLN A 16 -46.00 2.89 -9.04
N LEU A 17 -45.23 2.08 -8.32
CA LEU A 17 -43.92 1.61 -8.77
C LEU A 17 -44.05 0.18 -9.28
N ASN A 18 -43.73 -0.01 -10.56
CA ASN A 18 -43.69 -1.32 -11.20
C ASN A 18 -42.29 -1.56 -11.76
N TRP A 19 -41.79 -2.78 -11.59
CA TRP A 19 -40.52 -3.18 -12.20
C TRP A 19 -40.77 -3.68 -13.63
N ILE A 20 -40.02 -3.14 -14.57
CA ILE A 20 -40.00 -3.57 -15.97
C ILE A 20 -38.61 -4.11 -16.27
N LYS A 21 -38.55 -5.28 -16.90
CA LYS A 21 -37.30 -5.89 -17.33
C LYS A 21 -36.65 -5.08 -18.46
N GLU A 22 -35.33 -4.96 -18.42
CA GLU A 22 -34.56 -4.28 -19.45
C GLU A 22 -34.53 -5.04 -20.79
N HIS A 23 -34.38 -4.31 -21.90
CA HIS A 23 -34.23 -4.82 -23.28
C HIS A 23 -35.37 -5.72 -23.79
N VAL A 24 -36.61 -5.42 -23.38
CA VAL A 24 -37.81 -6.18 -23.82
C VAL A 24 -38.64 -5.41 -24.88
N GLY A 25 -38.12 -4.32 -25.46
CA GLY A 25 -38.85 -3.57 -26.51
C GLY A 25 -39.79 -2.48 -26.00
N TYR A 26 -39.81 -2.19 -24.69
CA TYR A 26 -40.66 -1.13 -24.14
C TYR A 26 -40.07 0.24 -24.45
N GLN A 27 -40.70 0.98 -25.37
CA GLN A 27 -40.19 2.24 -25.91
C GLN A 27 -39.80 3.28 -24.84
N GLY A 28 -40.58 3.40 -23.75
CA GLY A 28 -40.27 4.33 -22.66
C GLY A 28 -39.03 3.92 -21.85
N ASN A 29 -38.87 2.63 -21.57
CA ASN A 29 -37.73 2.09 -20.84
C ASN A 29 -36.44 2.16 -21.70
N GLU A 30 -36.56 1.85 -22.99
CA GLU A 30 -35.44 1.95 -23.93
C GLU A 30 -34.98 3.38 -24.14
N LYS A 31 -35.92 4.33 -24.25
CA LYS A 31 -35.58 5.76 -24.33
C LYS A 31 -34.90 6.25 -23.05
N ALA A 32 -35.36 5.82 -21.87
CA ALA A 32 -34.72 6.16 -20.60
C ALA A 32 -33.30 5.59 -20.51
N ASP A 33 -33.09 4.33 -20.88
CA ASP A 33 -31.77 3.69 -20.94
C ASP A 33 -30.84 4.38 -21.95
N GLN A 34 -31.36 4.71 -23.14
CA GLN A 34 -30.61 5.47 -24.13
C GLN A 34 -30.15 6.83 -23.59
N LEU A 35 -31.05 7.58 -22.94
CA LEU A 35 -30.70 8.88 -22.34
C LEU A 35 -29.70 8.73 -21.19
N ALA A 36 -29.81 7.67 -20.40
CA ALA A 36 -28.84 7.38 -19.34
C ALA A 36 -27.45 7.06 -19.90
N LYS A 37 -27.38 6.30 -21.00
CA LYS A 37 -26.13 6.01 -21.74
C LYS A 37 -25.55 7.27 -22.35
N GLU A 38 -26.35 8.06 -23.05
CA GLU A 38 -25.94 9.35 -23.61
C GLU A 38 -25.42 10.29 -22.52
N ALA A 39 -26.08 10.33 -21.35
CA ALA A 39 -25.62 11.12 -20.22
C ALA A 39 -24.28 10.60 -19.66
N ALA A 40 -24.13 9.29 -19.50
CA ALA A 40 -22.88 8.67 -19.05
C ALA A 40 -21.72 8.93 -20.02
N ASP A 41 -21.98 8.88 -21.32
CA ASP A 41 -21.02 9.16 -22.38
C ASP A 41 -20.76 10.67 -22.55
N SER A 42 -21.74 11.52 -22.23
CA SER A 42 -21.62 13.00 -22.26
C SER A 42 -20.74 13.55 -21.15
N VAL A 43 -20.46 12.76 -20.11
CA VAL A 43 -19.34 12.99 -19.19
C VAL A 43 -18.06 12.68 -19.97
N SER A 44 -17.77 13.57 -20.92
CA SER A 44 -16.47 13.70 -21.52
C SER A 44 -15.50 14.01 -20.39
N LEU A 45 -14.89 12.94 -19.86
CA LEU A 45 -13.54 13.07 -19.33
C LEU A 45 -12.78 13.92 -20.35
N PRO A 46 -12.03 14.95 -19.93
CA PRO A 46 -11.39 15.88 -20.83
C PRO A 46 -10.78 15.10 -21.99
N GLN A 47 -11.28 15.38 -23.19
CA GLN A 47 -10.86 14.72 -24.42
C GLN A 47 -9.35 14.55 -24.37
N PHE A 48 -8.89 13.30 -24.43
CA PHE A 48 -7.50 12.96 -24.56
C PHE A 48 -6.55 13.36 -23.40
N LEU A 49 -6.67 12.67 -22.26
CA LEU A 49 -5.42 12.22 -21.64
C LEU A 49 -4.85 11.12 -22.55
N HIS A 50 -4.08 11.51 -23.57
CA HIS A 50 -3.24 10.61 -24.39
C HIS A 50 -2.18 9.84 -23.56
N LEU A 51 -2.17 10.06 -22.24
CA LEU A 51 -1.28 9.41 -21.31
C LEU A 51 -1.92 8.09 -20.88
N SER A 52 -1.19 7.00 -21.11
CA SER A 52 -1.58 5.71 -20.55
C SER A 52 -1.71 5.82 -19.03
N LYS A 53 -2.65 5.06 -18.45
CA LYS A 53 -2.78 4.93 -16.99
C LYS A 53 -1.46 4.57 -16.31
N SER A 54 -0.61 3.78 -16.97
CA SER A 54 0.72 3.44 -16.47
C SER A 54 1.66 4.65 -16.43
N HIS A 55 1.61 5.54 -17.44
CA HIS A 55 2.42 6.76 -17.44
C HIS A 55 2.02 7.69 -16.30
N LEU A 56 0.72 7.92 -16.10
CA LEU A 56 0.24 8.75 -14.99
C LEU A 56 0.62 8.17 -13.63
N LYS A 57 0.44 6.86 -13.43
CA LYS A 57 0.88 6.17 -12.21
C LYS A 57 2.37 6.32 -11.98
N TYR A 58 3.18 6.16 -13.03
CA TYR A 58 4.63 6.30 -12.94
C TYR A 58 5.03 7.73 -12.54
N GLN A 59 4.48 8.75 -13.19
CA GLN A 59 4.76 10.15 -12.87
C GLN A 59 4.39 10.47 -11.41
N LEU A 60 3.18 10.10 -10.98
CA LEU A 60 2.73 10.32 -9.61
C LEU A 60 3.64 9.61 -8.60
N THR A 61 3.95 8.33 -8.85
CA THR A 61 4.82 7.54 -7.98
C THR A 61 6.22 8.15 -7.88
N LYS A 62 6.77 8.61 -9.00
CA LYS A 62 8.08 9.26 -9.06
C LYS A 62 8.10 10.55 -8.24
N HIS A 63 7.07 11.39 -8.38
CA HIS A 63 6.94 12.62 -7.61
C HIS A 63 6.82 12.33 -6.11
N LEU A 64 5.94 11.41 -5.71
CA LEU A 64 5.73 11.04 -4.31
C LEU A 64 7.00 10.46 -3.68
N LEU A 65 7.73 9.58 -4.39
CA LEU A 65 9.00 9.03 -3.90
C LEU A 65 10.06 10.11 -3.71
N LYS A 66 10.07 11.15 -4.55
CA LYS A 66 11.00 12.27 -4.40
C LYS A 66 10.69 13.07 -3.14
N GLU A 67 9.43 13.46 -2.94
CA GLU A 67 9.01 14.20 -1.74
C GLU A 67 9.23 13.38 -0.46
N TRP A 68 8.95 12.07 -0.52
CA TRP A 68 9.24 11.16 0.60
C TRP A 68 10.72 11.05 0.89
N GLN A 69 11.58 10.98 -0.14
CA GLN A 69 13.02 10.94 0.05
C GLN A 69 13.52 12.22 0.71
N GLU A 70 13.08 13.39 0.22
CA GLU A 70 13.42 14.69 0.81
C GLU A 70 13.00 14.77 2.27
N SER A 71 11.76 14.37 2.59
CA SER A 71 11.28 14.32 3.97
C SER A 71 12.06 13.30 4.83
N TRP A 72 12.53 12.20 4.24
CA TRP A 72 13.31 11.18 4.95
C TRP A 72 14.72 11.67 5.27
N ASP A 73 15.34 12.38 4.34
CA ASP A 73 16.66 12.98 4.51
C ASP A 73 16.62 14.15 5.52
N ASP A 74 15.58 14.98 5.47
CA ASP A 74 15.45 16.15 6.35
C ASP A 74 14.89 15.83 7.75
N GLY A 75 14.13 14.74 7.88
CA GLY A 75 13.39 14.40 9.10
C GLY A 75 14.25 13.97 10.29
N THR A 76 14.19 14.68 11.42
CA THR A 76 15.06 14.43 12.59
C THR A 76 14.76 13.14 13.38
N THR A 77 13.62 12.49 13.14
CA THR A 77 13.19 11.29 13.85
C THR A 77 13.61 10.03 13.10
N GLY A 78 14.01 8.98 13.83
CA GLY A 78 14.33 7.69 13.19
C GLY A 78 15.67 7.65 12.46
N ARG A 79 16.60 8.57 12.78
CA ARG A 79 17.96 8.61 12.19
C ARG A 79 18.72 7.27 12.20
N PRO A 80 18.66 6.44 13.25
CA PRO A 80 19.29 5.12 13.20
C PRO A 80 18.73 4.20 12.11
N ILE A 81 17.46 4.37 11.74
CA ILE A 81 16.83 3.62 10.64
C ILE A 81 17.24 4.21 9.29
N HIS A 82 17.38 5.55 9.20
CA HIS A 82 17.88 6.23 8.01
C HIS A 82 19.30 5.75 7.64
N ASP A 83 20.18 5.59 8.64
CA ASP A 83 21.54 5.09 8.42
C ASP A 83 21.57 3.68 7.78
N ILE A 84 20.56 2.84 8.08
CA ILE A 84 20.45 1.47 7.55
C ILE A 84 19.72 1.46 6.21
N VAL A 85 18.67 2.28 6.08
CA VAL A 85 17.80 2.38 4.89
C VAL A 85 17.72 3.84 4.47
N PRO A 86 18.77 4.35 3.81
CA PRO A 86 18.85 5.77 3.47
C PRO A 86 17.93 6.14 2.29
N ARG A 87 17.51 5.15 1.49
CA ARG A 87 16.67 5.36 0.31
C ARG A 87 15.26 4.83 0.52
N VAL A 88 14.27 5.69 0.29
CA VAL A 88 12.87 5.28 0.27
C VAL A 88 12.59 4.46 -0.99
N SER A 89 11.77 3.42 -0.84
CA SER A 89 11.37 2.58 -1.95
C SER A 89 9.97 2.03 -1.73
N LEU A 90 9.28 1.65 -2.80
CA LEU A 90 7.99 0.97 -2.70
C LEU A 90 8.12 -0.50 -2.29
N HIS A 91 9.34 -1.05 -2.32
CA HIS A 91 9.62 -2.41 -1.93
C HIS A 91 9.97 -2.47 -0.45
N SER A 92 9.53 -3.53 0.22
CA SER A 92 9.95 -3.80 1.60
C SER A 92 11.44 -4.11 1.64
N VAL A 93 12.13 -3.68 2.70
CA VAL A 93 13.57 -3.91 2.94
C VAL A 93 13.89 -5.40 3.20
N GLY A 94 12.88 -6.25 3.32
CA GLY A 94 13.05 -7.69 3.56
C GLY A 94 13.33 -8.05 5.02
N TRP A 95 13.12 -7.10 5.94
CA TRP A 95 13.27 -7.35 7.38
C TRP A 95 12.22 -8.33 7.90
N ASN A 96 12.66 -9.26 8.76
CA ASN A 96 11.76 -10.10 9.51
C ASN A 96 11.08 -9.32 10.65
N ARG A 97 10.12 -9.96 11.32
CA ARG A 97 9.33 -9.30 12.36
C ARG A 97 10.21 -8.85 13.54
N GLU A 98 11.18 -9.66 13.94
CA GLU A 98 12.10 -9.38 15.03
C GLU A 98 12.97 -8.16 14.75
N GLU A 99 13.51 -8.06 13.53
CA GLU A 99 14.30 -6.94 13.05
C GLU A 99 13.49 -5.64 13.01
N ILE A 100 12.27 -5.69 12.48
CA ILE A 100 11.36 -4.52 12.47
C ILE A 100 11.13 -4.04 13.90
N LEU A 101 10.78 -4.94 14.82
CA LEU A 101 10.55 -4.60 16.22
C LEU A 101 11.81 -4.00 16.86
N PHE A 102 12.97 -4.62 16.64
CA PHE A 102 14.24 -4.15 17.17
C PHE A 102 14.61 -2.74 16.67
N PHE A 103 14.66 -2.53 15.36
CA PHE A 103 15.10 -1.24 14.78
C PHE A 103 14.11 -0.11 15.02
N THR A 104 12.81 -0.39 15.00
CA THR A 104 11.79 0.61 15.34
C THR A 104 11.66 0.83 16.86
N ARG A 105 12.35 0.02 17.67
CA ARG A 105 12.24 -0.01 19.14
C ARG A 105 10.81 -0.28 19.59
N HIS A 106 10.05 -1.03 18.80
CA HIS A 106 8.72 -1.53 19.13
C HIS A 106 8.80 -2.96 19.69
N GLY A 107 7.81 -3.36 20.48
CA GLY A 107 7.72 -4.73 21.00
C GLY A 107 8.04 -4.83 22.49
N PRO A 108 8.55 -5.97 22.98
CA PRO A 108 8.67 -6.26 24.41
C PRO A 108 9.85 -5.54 25.08
N PHE A 109 10.14 -4.31 24.68
CA PHE A 109 11.21 -3.51 25.25
C PHE A 109 10.66 -2.58 26.34
N PRO A 110 11.30 -2.50 27.53
CA PRO A 110 10.85 -1.61 28.60
C PRO A 110 10.70 -0.14 28.16
N ALA A 111 11.58 0.33 27.28
CA ALA A 111 11.53 1.69 26.73
C ALA A 111 10.26 1.95 25.90
N TYR A 112 9.77 0.94 25.19
CA TYR A 112 8.53 1.02 24.40
C TYR A 112 7.32 1.18 25.33
N PHE A 113 7.21 0.29 26.32
CA PHE A 113 6.10 0.32 27.28
C PHE A 113 6.08 1.60 28.11
N SER A 114 7.24 2.10 28.54
CA SER A 114 7.37 3.37 29.25
C SER A 114 6.89 4.56 28.41
N ARG A 115 7.27 4.63 27.13
CA ARG A 115 6.84 5.69 26.21
C ARG A 115 5.32 5.75 26.04
N PHE A 116 4.67 4.59 25.97
CA PHE A 116 3.22 4.49 25.72
C PHE A 116 2.39 4.26 26.99
N LYS A 117 3.01 4.28 28.18
CA LYS A 117 2.34 4.07 29.47
C LYS A 117 1.54 2.75 29.51
N ILE A 118 2.15 1.68 29.00
CA ILE A 118 1.56 0.34 28.98
C ILE A 118 2.18 -0.46 30.12
N ASP A 119 1.36 -1.11 30.95
CA ASP A 119 1.84 -1.94 32.05
C ASP A 119 2.54 -3.21 31.53
N LEU A 120 3.82 -3.36 31.90
CA LEU A 120 4.69 -4.48 31.52
C LEU A 120 4.10 -5.83 31.93
N THR A 121 3.36 -5.88 33.05
CA THR A 121 2.73 -7.08 33.63
C THR A 121 1.62 -7.67 32.75
N VAL A 122 0.93 -6.85 31.95
CA VAL A 122 -0.16 -7.34 31.08
C VAL A 122 0.40 -7.91 29.76
N ALA A 123 1.55 -7.42 29.29
CA ALA A 123 2.11 -7.77 27.99
C ALA A 123 2.97 -9.06 27.98
N VAL A 124 3.50 -9.49 29.12
CA VAL A 124 4.45 -10.63 29.23
C VAL A 124 3.77 -12.01 29.17
N VAL A 125 2.44 -12.08 29.22
CA VAL A 125 1.68 -13.36 29.31
C VAL A 125 1.71 -14.17 28.00
N ARG A 126 2.22 -13.64 26.88
CA ARG A 126 2.37 -14.40 25.62
C ARG A 126 3.84 -14.51 25.19
N ARG A 127 4.48 -15.61 25.61
CA ARG A 127 5.73 -16.24 25.12
C ARG A 127 6.74 -15.30 24.44
N VAL A 128 7.80 -14.94 25.16
CA VAL A 128 8.99 -14.30 24.58
C VAL A 128 10.17 -15.28 24.64
N PRO A 129 10.78 -15.67 23.50
CA PRO A 129 12.12 -16.26 23.50
C PRO A 129 13.08 -15.22 24.07
N ARG A 130 13.93 -15.61 25.02
CA ARG A 130 14.92 -14.70 25.63
C ARG A 130 15.85 -14.12 24.56
N CYS A 131 15.58 -12.91 24.09
CA CYS A 131 16.60 -12.10 23.45
C CYS A 131 17.46 -11.50 24.57
N ILE A 132 18.55 -12.19 24.92
CA ILE A 132 19.58 -11.66 25.81
C ILE A 132 20.35 -10.61 25.00
N MET A 133 20.29 -9.35 25.43
CA MET A 133 21.15 -8.29 24.91
C MET A 133 22.60 -8.58 25.30
N PRO A 134 23.59 -8.63 24.39
CA PRO A 134 24.97 -8.45 24.79
C PRO A 134 25.12 -7.00 25.25
N GLN A 135 25.56 -6.82 26.50
CA GLN A 135 26.04 -5.52 26.95
C GLN A 135 27.27 -5.18 26.10
N SER A 136 27.31 -3.95 25.58
CA SER A 136 28.37 -3.41 24.72
C SER A 136 28.61 -4.14 23.39
N ALA A 137 27.76 -3.90 22.40
CA ALA A 137 28.15 -4.04 21.00
C ALA A 137 28.21 -2.63 20.38
N SER A 138 29.43 -2.12 20.21
CA SER A 138 29.70 -1.06 19.24
C SER A 138 29.14 -1.49 17.88
N LEU A 139 28.43 -0.57 17.21
CA LEU A 139 27.97 -0.74 15.83
C LEU A 139 29.10 -1.30 14.96
N PRO A 140 28.90 -2.37 14.18
CA PRO A 140 29.90 -2.78 13.20
C PRO A 140 30.02 -1.68 12.14
N SER A 141 31.22 -1.11 11.99
CA SER A 141 31.50 -0.16 10.91
C SER A 141 31.24 -0.82 9.55
N PRO A 142 30.68 -0.09 8.56
CA PRO A 142 30.53 -0.63 7.22
C PRO A 142 31.90 -0.89 6.62
N GLY A 143 32.25 -2.17 6.44
CA GLY A 143 33.45 -2.56 5.71
C GLY A 143 33.34 -2.17 4.23
N PRO A 144 34.44 -1.87 3.53
CA PRO A 144 34.39 -1.52 2.11
C PRO A 144 33.87 -2.71 1.30
N LEU A 145 32.94 -2.45 0.38
CA LEU A 145 32.51 -3.41 -0.63
C LEU A 145 33.73 -3.83 -1.46
N ARG A 146 34.25 -5.03 -1.18
CA ARG A 146 35.34 -5.64 -1.94
C ARG A 146 34.83 -5.99 -3.33
N GLY A 147 35.19 -5.16 -4.31
CA GLY A 147 35.11 -5.54 -5.71
C GLY A 147 36.08 -6.70 -5.97
N THR A 148 35.56 -7.79 -6.53
CA THR A 148 36.38 -8.79 -7.21
C THR A 148 35.91 -8.91 -8.63
N SER A 149 36.63 -8.25 -9.52
CA SER A 149 36.73 -8.59 -10.93
C SER A 149 37.48 -9.92 -11.08
N SER A 150 36.88 -10.93 -11.71
CA SER A 150 37.63 -11.81 -12.60
C SER A 150 36.71 -12.47 -13.64
N SER A 151 37.10 -12.29 -14.89
CA SER A 151 36.62 -12.96 -16.09
C SER A 151 36.57 -14.49 -15.97
N GLY A 152 35.59 -15.13 -16.60
CA GLY A 152 35.51 -16.59 -16.72
C GLY A 152 34.25 -17.05 -17.44
N VAL A 153 34.35 -17.20 -18.76
CA VAL A 153 33.34 -17.80 -19.65
C VAL A 153 33.20 -19.30 -19.36
N THR A 154 31.98 -19.83 -19.21
CA THR A 154 31.44 -21.04 -19.89
C THR A 154 30.09 -21.48 -19.30
N GLY A 155 29.15 -21.88 -20.17
CA GLY A 155 28.12 -22.88 -19.88
C GLY A 155 26.73 -22.40 -19.44
N PHE A 156 25.86 -22.07 -20.40
CA PHE A 156 24.41 -22.12 -20.19
C PHE A 156 23.97 -23.58 -20.03
N THR A 157 23.28 -23.93 -18.95
CA THR A 157 22.50 -25.18 -18.85
C THR A 157 21.14 -24.84 -18.27
N THR A 158 20.10 -25.02 -19.09
CA THR A 158 18.69 -24.80 -18.76
C THR A 158 18.18 -25.90 -17.81
N PRO A 159 17.36 -25.58 -16.79
CA PRO A 159 16.70 -26.61 -15.98
C PRO A 159 15.52 -27.21 -16.76
N ARG A 160 15.51 -28.54 -16.89
CA ARG A 160 14.40 -29.32 -17.44
C ARG A 160 13.45 -29.67 -16.28
N TYR A 161 12.22 -29.16 -16.30
CA TYR A 161 11.16 -29.60 -15.39
C TYR A 161 10.57 -30.93 -15.85
N PRO A 162 10.20 -31.85 -14.94
CA PRO A 162 9.44 -33.05 -15.29
C PRO A 162 7.96 -32.71 -15.45
N SER A 163 7.38 -33.19 -16.54
CA SER A 163 5.93 -33.15 -16.80
C SER A 163 5.23 -34.20 -15.93
N VAL A 164 4.15 -33.79 -15.27
CA VAL A 164 3.06 -34.68 -14.82
C VAL A 164 1.79 -34.18 -15.48
#